data_AF-A0AAV1DN30-F1
#
_entry.id   AF-A0AAV1DN30-F1
#
_cell.length_a   1.000
_cell.length_b   1.000
_cell.length_c   1.000
_cell.angle_alpha   90.00
_cell.angle_beta   90.00
_cell.angle_gamma   90.00
#
_symmetry.space_group_name_H-M   'P 1'
#
loop_
_entity.id
_entity.type
_entity.pdbx_description
1 polymer ?
#
loop_
_entity_poly.entity_id
_entity_poly.type
_entity_poly.pdbx_seq_one_letter_code
_entity_poly.pdbx_strand_id
1 'polypeptide(L)'
;MMDKTDEECYGLRNIMDPVIKTIQNLAGFSRFVDLAMQCVEESAADRPTMGEVVKAIETILQNDGLNTNSTSATSSATDFGIPNGGGKSLYDSMPRKDVNNESDHAFDYSGGYTYSAKVEPK
;
A
#
# COMPACT_ATOMS: atom_id res chain seq x y z
N MET A 1 -8.39 -9.07 -25.31
CA MET A 1 -9.82 -8.86 -25.04
C MET A 1 -10.29 -10.05 -24.23
N MET A 2 -10.65 -9.84 -22.96
CA MET A 2 -11.21 -10.90 -22.13
C MET A 2 -12.55 -11.33 -22.70
N ASP A 3 -12.80 -12.62 -22.74
CA ASP A 3 -14.08 -13.14 -23.20
C ASP A 3 -15.04 -13.22 -22.02
N LYS A 4 -15.95 -12.25 -21.93
CA LYS A 4 -16.98 -12.19 -20.88
C LYS A 4 -18.05 -13.28 -21.04
N THR A 5 -18.04 -14.03 -22.14
CA THR A 5 -18.95 -15.14 -22.37
C THR A 5 -18.35 -16.49 -21.93
N ASP A 6 -17.04 -16.52 -21.67
CA ASP A 6 -16.35 -17.66 -21.08
C ASP A 6 -16.43 -17.58 -19.55
N GLU A 7 -17.49 -18.19 -19.01
CA GLU A 7 -17.76 -18.25 -17.57
C GLU A 7 -16.71 -19.04 -16.76
N GLU A 8 -15.87 -19.85 -17.42
CA GLU A 8 -14.97 -20.76 -16.72
C GLU A 8 -13.57 -20.14 -16.52
N CYS A 9 -13.06 -19.40 -17.51
CA CYS A 9 -11.71 -18.83 -17.47
C CYS A 9 -11.56 -17.45 -18.13
N TYR A 10 -12.64 -16.77 -18.54
CA TYR A 10 -12.58 -15.44 -19.15
C TYR A 10 -11.67 -15.33 -20.40
N GLY A 11 -11.43 -16.45 -21.10
CA GLY A 11 -10.46 -16.56 -22.19
C GLY A 11 -9.00 -16.51 -21.74
N LEU A 12 -8.72 -16.53 -20.42
CA LEU A 12 -7.38 -16.42 -19.83
C LEU A 12 -6.74 -17.78 -19.53
N ARG A 13 -7.37 -18.89 -19.94
CA ARG A 13 -6.90 -20.27 -19.70
C ARG A 13 -5.43 -20.49 -20.06
N ASN A 14 -4.92 -19.82 -21.08
CA ASN A 14 -3.54 -19.98 -21.55
C ASN A 14 -2.51 -19.31 -20.64
N ILE A 15 -2.85 -18.15 -20.06
CA ILE A 15 -1.95 -17.35 -19.23
C ILE A 15 -2.08 -17.63 -17.73
N MET A 16 -3.14 -18.34 -17.33
CA MET A 16 -3.41 -18.71 -15.95
C MET A 16 -2.28 -19.57 -15.37
N ASP A 17 -2.05 -19.49 -14.07
CA ASP A 17 -1.09 -20.34 -13.38
C ASP A 17 -1.46 -21.83 -13.54
N PRO A 18 -0.52 -22.73 -13.89
CA PRO A 18 -0.81 -24.16 -14.07
C PRO A 18 -1.50 -24.82 -12.87
N VAL A 19 -1.17 -24.42 -11.64
CA VAL A 19 -1.81 -24.92 -10.42
C VAL A 19 -3.27 -24.50 -10.37
N ILE A 20 -3.56 -23.25 -10.70
CA ILE A 20 -4.93 -22.71 -10.71
C ILE A 20 -5.77 -23.36 -11.81
N LYS A 21 -5.19 -23.67 -12.99
CA LYS A 21 -5.90 -24.37 -14.09
C LYS A 21 -6.45 -25.74 -13.70
N THR A 22 -5.86 -26.40 -12.70
CA THR A 22 -6.32 -27.72 -12.23
C THR A 22 -7.58 -27.67 -11.37
N ILE A 23 -7.93 -26.49 -10.87
CA ILE A 23 -9.12 -26.25 -10.06
C ILE A 23 -10.32 -26.17 -11.03
N GLN A 24 -11.30 -27.06 -10.86
CA GLN A 24 -12.43 -27.19 -11.78
C GLN A 24 -13.49 -26.11 -11.63
N ASN A 25 -13.58 -25.46 -10.47
CA ASN A 25 -14.57 -24.42 -10.23
C ASN A 25 -13.92 -23.24 -9.52
N LEU A 26 -13.57 -22.24 -10.31
CA LEU A 26 -13.04 -20.96 -9.83
C LEU A 26 -14.20 -19.99 -9.63
N ALA A 27 -15.07 -20.32 -8.67
CA ALA A 27 -16.15 -19.44 -8.25
C ALA A 27 -15.57 -18.05 -7.93
N GLY A 28 -16.24 -17.00 -8.40
CA GLY A 28 -15.77 -15.63 -8.21
C GLY A 28 -14.59 -15.17 -9.07
N PHE A 29 -14.01 -16.03 -9.92
CA PHE A 29 -12.86 -15.66 -10.76
C PHE A 29 -13.17 -14.53 -11.73
N SER A 30 -14.36 -14.51 -12.31
CA SER A 30 -14.76 -13.42 -13.20
C SER A 30 -14.71 -12.06 -12.50
N ARG A 31 -15.28 -11.98 -11.29
CA ARG A 31 -15.25 -10.78 -10.44
C ARG A 31 -13.84 -10.39 -10.02
N PHE A 32 -12.98 -11.39 -9.76
CA PHE A 32 -11.58 -11.15 -9.45
C PHE A 32 -10.83 -10.56 -10.65
N VAL A 33 -11.05 -11.09 -11.86
CA VAL A 33 -10.46 -10.54 -13.09
C VAL A 33 -10.95 -9.12 -13.34
N ASP A 34 -12.24 -8.85 -13.17
CA ASP A 34 -12.80 -7.51 -13.33
C ASP A 34 -12.16 -6.52 -12.34
N LEU A 35 -11.99 -6.91 -11.07
CA LEU A 35 -11.29 -6.10 -10.06
C LEU A 35 -9.81 -5.88 -10.42
N ALA A 36 -9.12 -6.91 -10.89
CA ALA A 36 -7.73 -6.82 -11.31
C ALA A 36 -7.58 -5.84 -12.49
N MET A 37 -8.53 -5.83 -13.42
CA MET A 37 -8.56 -4.90 -14.54
C MET A 37 -8.76 -3.45 -14.09
N GLN A 38 -9.64 -3.21 -13.11
CA GLN A 38 -9.80 -1.87 -12.52
C GLN A 38 -8.52 -1.39 -11.81
N CYS A 39 -7.77 -2.29 -11.17
CA CYS A 39 -6.51 -1.94 -10.50
C CYS A 39 -5.41 -1.48 -11.47
N VAL A 40 -5.44 -1.96 -12.71
CA VAL A 40 -4.44 -1.65 -13.75
C VAL A 40 -4.93 -0.64 -14.78
N GLU A 41 -6.06 0.02 -14.52
CA GLU A 41 -6.61 1.03 -15.42
C GLU A 41 -5.60 2.14 -15.70
N GLU A 42 -5.55 2.63 -16.93
CA GLU A 42 -4.56 3.64 -17.34
C GLU A 42 -4.78 4.95 -16.57
N SER A 43 -6.04 5.30 -16.37
CA SER A 43 -6.48 6.43 -15.56
C SER A 43 -6.38 6.11 -14.07
N ALA A 44 -5.60 6.92 -13.34
CA ALA A 44 -5.45 6.76 -11.90
C ALA A 44 -6.75 7.04 -11.12
N ALA A 45 -7.67 7.82 -11.70
CA ALA A 45 -8.96 8.15 -11.08
C ALA A 45 -9.94 6.97 -11.07
N ASP A 46 -9.76 6.03 -12.01
CA ASP A 46 -10.62 4.85 -12.16
C ASP A 46 -10.08 3.65 -11.36
N ARG A 47 -8.87 3.76 -10.80
CA ARG A 47 -8.30 2.73 -9.92
C ARG A 47 -9.00 2.76 -8.55
N PRO A 48 -9.46 1.61 -8.06
CA PRO A 48 -10.07 1.54 -6.74
C PRO A 48 -9.03 1.84 -5.65
N THR A 49 -9.50 2.41 -4.55
CA THR A 49 -8.70 2.55 -3.34
C THR A 49 -8.43 1.17 -2.73
N MET A 50 -7.33 1.02 -1.99
CA MET A 50 -7.01 -0.25 -1.33
C MET A 50 -8.13 -0.74 -0.39
N GLY A 51 -8.89 0.16 0.23
CA GLY A 51 -10.05 -0.20 1.05
C GLY A 51 -11.19 -0.81 0.24
N GLU A 52 -11.41 -0.35 -0.99
CA GLU A 52 -12.40 -0.93 -1.91
C GLU A 52 -11.93 -2.28 -2.44
N VAL A 53 -10.63 -2.42 -2.76
CA VAL A 53 -10.04 -3.69 -3.19
C VAL A 53 -10.23 -4.78 -2.12
N VAL A 54 -9.94 -4.48 -0.86
CA VAL A 54 -10.11 -5.43 0.24
C VAL A 54 -11.58 -5.86 0.38
N LYS A 55 -12.51 -4.91 0.38
CA LYS A 55 -13.95 -5.21 0.45
C LYS A 55 -14.42 -6.06 -0.73
N ALA A 56 -13.93 -5.79 -1.93
CA ALA A 56 -14.27 -6.55 -3.12
C ALA A 56 -13.78 -8.01 -3.01
N ILE A 57 -12.55 -8.22 -2.54
CA ILE A 57 -11.99 -9.57 -2.30
C ILE A 57 -12.77 -10.30 -1.20
N GLU A 58 -13.05 -9.65 -0.07
CA GLU A 58 -13.89 -10.23 1.00
C GLU A 58 -15.26 -10.64 0.47
N THR A 59 -15.88 -9.81 -0.36
CA THR A 59 -17.18 -10.10 -0.98
C THR A 59 -17.11 -11.29 -1.93
N ILE A 60 -16.04 -11.41 -2.72
CA ILE A 60 -15.83 -12.56 -3.61
C ILE A 60 -15.74 -13.85 -2.78
N LEU A 61 -14.91 -13.85 -1.73
CA LEU A 61 -14.72 -15.01 -0.85
C LEU A 61 -16.00 -15.43 -0.11
N GLN A 62 -16.78 -14.45 0.38
CA GLN A 62 -18.07 -14.72 1.04
C GLN A 62 -19.08 -15.34 0.08
N ASN A 63 -19.13 -14.88 -1.18
CA ASN A 63 -20.03 -15.43 -2.19
C ASN A 63 -19.69 -16.89 -2.54
N ASP A 64 -18.43 -17.29 -2.37
CA ASP A 64 -17.95 -18.66 -2.62
C ASP A 64 -18.15 -19.59 -1.42
N GLY A 65 -18.84 -19.13 -0.36
CA GLY A 65 -19.12 -19.91 0.84
C GLY A 65 -17.90 -20.10 1.76
N LEU A 66 -16.79 -19.41 1.49
CA LEU A 66 -15.62 -19.39 2.35
C LEU A 66 -15.85 -18.35 3.44
N ASN A 67 -16.19 -18.81 4.65
CA ASN A 67 -16.34 -17.95 5.81
C ASN A 67 -15.00 -17.31 6.21
N THR A 68 -14.67 -16.16 5.63
CA THR A 68 -13.61 -15.31 6.15
C THR A 68 -14.18 -14.60 7.38
N ASN A 69 -13.99 -15.17 8.58
CA ASN A 69 -14.26 -14.44 9.81
C ASN A 69 -13.28 -13.27 9.87
N SER A 70 -13.63 -12.18 9.18
CA SER A 70 -12.85 -10.96 9.02
C SER A 70 -12.66 -10.31 10.38
N THR A 71 -11.63 -10.72 11.12
CA THR A 71 -10.95 -9.82 12.05
C THR A 71 -10.12 -8.84 11.21
N SER A 72 -10.81 -8.01 10.43
CA SER A 72 -10.23 -6.86 9.78
C SER A 72 -10.00 -5.83 10.88
N ALA A 73 -8.86 -5.94 11.56
CA ALA A 73 -8.41 -4.91 12.48
C ALA A 73 -8.10 -3.66 11.65
N THR A 74 -9.08 -2.77 11.54
CA THR A 74 -8.88 -1.38 11.12
C THR A 74 -7.82 -0.79 12.05
N SER A 75 -6.57 -0.75 11.60
CA SER A 75 -5.49 -0.04 12.30
C SER A 75 -5.54 1.44 11.89
N SER A 76 -6.59 2.13 12.32
CA SER A 76 -6.64 3.60 12.31
C SER A 76 -6.40 4.08 13.73
N ALA A 77 -5.18 3.94 14.22
CA ALA A 77 -4.76 4.57 15.47
C ALA A 77 -4.46 6.05 15.19
N THR A 78 -5.50 6.88 15.18
CA THR A 78 -5.35 8.31 15.46
C THR A 78 -6.00 8.62 16.80
N ASP A 79 -5.57 7.92 17.85
CA ASP A 79 -5.73 8.44 19.21
C ASP A 79 -4.54 9.34 19.51
N PHE A 80 -4.45 10.47 18.79
CA PHE A 80 -3.79 11.63 19.36
C PHE A 80 -4.84 12.29 20.23
N GLY A 81 -4.94 11.84 21.49
CA GLY A 81 -5.69 12.53 22.51
C GLY A 81 -5.32 14.01 22.46
N ILE A 82 -6.30 14.86 22.20
CA ILE A 82 -6.19 16.30 22.36
C ILE A 82 -6.70 16.60 23.77
N PRO A 83 -5.84 16.65 24.81
CA PRO A 83 -6.18 17.42 25.98
C PRO A 83 -5.97 18.89 25.60
N ASN A 84 -7.06 19.65 25.64
CA ASN A 84 -7.04 21.11 25.69
C ASN A 84 -5.92 21.59 26.64
N GLY A 85 -4.88 22.26 26.12
CA GLY A 85 -3.81 22.71 27.02
C GLY A 85 -2.53 23.29 26.42
N GLY A 86 -2.63 24.31 25.55
CA GLY A 86 -1.60 25.33 25.36
C GLY A 86 -0.31 24.89 24.63
N GLY A 87 -0.04 25.57 23.51
CA GLY A 87 1.14 25.35 22.68
C GLY A 87 2.47 25.40 23.43
N LYS A 88 3.27 24.35 23.23
CA LYS A 88 4.74 24.38 23.30
C LYS A 88 5.27 23.27 22.39
N SER A 89 6.07 23.66 21.40
CA SER A 89 6.71 22.76 20.45
C SER A 89 7.70 21.86 21.18
N LEU A 90 7.50 20.55 21.08
CA LEU A 90 8.27 19.51 21.79
C LEU A 90 9.64 19.21 21.14
N TYR A 91 10.24 20.19 20.46
CA TYR A 91 11.58 20.08 19.86
C TYR A 91 12.61 21.07 20.44
N ASP A 92 12.22 21.92 21.39
CA ASP A 92 13.11 22.98 21.91
C ASP A 92 13.90 22.58 23.17
N SER A 93 14.38 21.33 23.24
CA SER A 93 15.24 20.90 24.35
C SER A 93 16.41 20.08 23.86
N MET A 94 17.32 20.76 23.14
CA MET A 94 18.70 20.33 23.01
C MET A 94 19.57 21.27 23.86
N PRO A 95 20.37 20.78 24.82
CA PRO A 95 21.26 21.62 25.59
C PRO A 95 22.33 22.19 24.67
N ARG A 96 22.43 23.52 24.60
CA ARG A 96 23.55 24.18 23.93
C ARG A 96 24.81 23.91 24.73
N LYS A 97 25.76 23.17 24.13
CA LYS A 97 27.09 22.96 24.69
C LYS A 97 28.03 24.02 24.10
N ASP A 98 28.56 24.85 24.97
CA ASP A 98 29.50 25.94 24.67
C ASP A 98 30.87 25.43 24.19
N VAL A 99 31.36 26.09 23.14
CA VAL A 99 32.73 26.58 22.88
C VAL A 99 33.94 25.62 22.91
N ASN A 100 34.64 25.63 21.75
CA ASN A 100 36.07 25.36 21.47
C ASN A 100 36.56 23.93 21.16
N ASN A 101 36.89 23.80 19.87
CA ASN A 101 38.03 23.11 19.24
C ASN A 101 38.18 21.59 19.39
N GLU A 102 38.91 21.05 18.40
CA GLU A 102 39.54 19.72 18.32
C GLU A 102 38.63 18.48 18.12
N SER A 103 38.52 18.12 16.84
CA SER A 103 38.60 16.74 16.31
C SER A 103 38.03 15.60 17.16
N ASP A 104 36.84 15.13 16.79
CA ASP A 104 36.65 13.68 16.65
C ASP A 104 35.48 13.38 15.71
N HIS A 105 35.79 12.86 14.52
CA HIS A 105 34.85 12.33 13.54
C HIS A 105 34.34 10.98 14.03
N ALA A 106 33.52 10.97 15.09
CA ALA A 106 33.18 9.73 15.78
C ALA A 106 31.85 9.10 15.39
N PHE A 107 31.03 9.71 14.52
CA PHE A 107 29.79 9.07 14.04
C PHE A 107 29.63 9.23 12.54
N ASP A 108 30.21 8.24 11.87
CA ASP A 108 30.16 7.99 10.46
C ASP A 108 28.74 7.97 9.90
N TYR A 109 28.67 8.67 8.78
CA TYR A 109 27.65 8.71 7.77
C TYR A 109 27.16 7.32 7.32
N SER A 110 26.02 6.88 7.84
CA SER A 110 25.29 5.72 7.31
C SER A 110 24.19 6.18 6.36
N GLY A 111 24.55 6.46 5.10
CA GLY A 111 23.56 6.71 4.04
C GLY A 111 24.03 7.69 2.99
N GLY A 112 24.79 7.19 2.01
CA GLY A 112 25.24 7.92 0.82
C GLY A 112 24.11 8.63 0.08
N TYR A 113 24.09 9.96 0.13
CA TYR A 113 24.09 10.95 -0.96
C TYR A 113 23.97 12.36 -0.34
N THR A 114 25.04 13.16 -0.32
CA THR A 114 24.92 14.61 -0.07
C THR A 114 24.61 15.30 -1.39
N TYR A 115 23.34 15.64 -1.61
CA TYR A 115 22.97 16.55 -2.69
C TYR A 115 23.55 17.93 -2.38
N SER A 116 24.70 18.25 -2.96
CA SER A 116 25.25 19.60 -2.92
C SER A 116 24.57 20.43 -4.00
N ALA A 117 23.48 21.09 -3.64
CA ALA A 117 22.85 22.08 -4.52
C ALA A 117 23.66 23.37 -4.50
N LYS A 118 24.72 23.44 -5.30
CA LYS A 118 25.22 24.71 -5.84
C LYS A 118 24.91 24.75 -7.33
N VAL A 119 23.79 25.37 -7.68
CA VAL A 119 23.56 25.85 -9.04
C VAL A 119 23.91 27.34 -9.02
N GLU A 120 24.97 27.70 -9.74
CA GLU A 120 25.37 29.09 -9.97
C GLU A 120 24.98 29.46 -11.42
N PRO A 121 24.33 30.61 -11.67
CA PRO A 121 23.82 30.96 -12.98
C PRO A 121 24.92 31.53 -13.89
N LYS A 122 24.80 31.29 -15.20
CA LYS A 122 25.54 32.00 -16.24
C LYS A 122 24.62 32.38 -17.38
#